data_AF-A0ABD0S1B6-F1
#
_entry.id   AF-A0ABD0S1B6-F1
#
_cell.length_a   1.000
_cell.length_b   1.000
_cell.length_c   1.000
_cell.angle_alpha   90.00
_cell.angle_beta   90.00
_cell.angle_gamma   90.00
#
_symmetry.space_group_name_H-M   'P 1'
#
loop_
_entity.id
_entity.type
_entity.pdbx_description
1 polymer ?
#
loop_
_entity_poly.entity_id
_entity_poly.type
_entity_poly.pdbx_seq_one_letter_code
_entity_poly.pdbx_strand_id
1 'polypeptide(L)'
;IVINTGDRTVMGRIATLASNLEGGQTPIAKEIEHFIHIITGVAVFLGVTFLILSLILGYTWLEGVIFLIGIIVANVPEGLPATVTVCLTLTAKRMAKKNCLVKNLEAVETLGSTTTICSDKTGTLTQNRMTVAHMWFDSQIHIADTTENQTGTAFDKSSATWAALARVAGLCNRAVFQSNQSHLPVLK
;
A
#
# COMPACT_ATOMS: atom_id res chain seq x y z
N ILE A 1 -18.33 -4.34 36.52
CA ILE A 1 -19.31 -3.33 36.06
C ILE A 1 -18.95 -2.99 34.62
N VAL A 2 -19.85 -3.24 33.68
CA VAL A 2 -19.64 -2.83 32.28
C VAL A 2 -19.86 -1.32 32.20
N ILE A 3 -18.87 -0.58 31.67
CA ILE A 3 -18.93 0.89 31.60
C ILE A 3 -19.57 1.34 30.28
N ASN A 4 -19.18 0.75 29.15
CA ASN A 4 -19.69 1.07 27.82
C ASN A 4 -19.89 -0.21 26.98
N THR A 5 -20.86 -0.17 26.07
CA THR A 5 -21.18 -1.26 25.13
C THR A 5 -21.38 -0.74 23.71
N GLY A 6 -21.15 -1.60 22.71
CA GLY A 6 -21.30 -1.29 21.29
C GLY A 6 -20.40 -0.14 20.85
N ASP A 7 -20.96 0.78 20.06
CA ASP A 7 -20.25 1.92 19.45
C ASP A 7 -19.69 2.91 20.48
N ARG A 8 -20.20 2.89 21.72
CA ARG A 8 -19.71 3.73 22.82
C ARG A 8 -18.41 3.22 23.45
N THR A 9 -17.99 2.00 23.10
CA THR A 9 -16.68 1.49 23.50
C THR A 9 -15.56 2.22 22.76
N VAL A 10 -14.33 2.17 23.29
CA VAL A 10 -13.17 2.79 22.62
C VAL A 10 -12.97 2.20 21.22
N MET A 11 -13.05 0.87 21.08
CA MET A 11 -12.94 0.20 19.79
C MET A 11 -14.12 0.50 18.87
N GLY A 12 -15.34 0.61 19.41
CA GLY A 12 -16.52 1.05 18.66
C GLY A 12 -16.31 2.42 18.02
N ARG A 13 -15.85 3.41 18.79
CA ARG A 13 -15.53 4.75 18.29
C ARG A 13 -14.44 4.76 17.22
N ILE A 14 -13.38 3.95 17.38
CA ILE A 14 -12.30 3.84 16.37
C ILE A 14 -12.83 3.20 15.08
N ALA A 15 -13.65 2.16 15.19
CA ALA A 15 -14.26 1.52 14.03
C ALA A 15 -15.20 2.48 13.27
N THR A 16 -16.05 3.23 13.99
CA THR A 16 -16.92 4.25 13.39
C THR A 16 -16.11 5.36 12.70
N LEU A 17 -15.00 5.81 13.30
CA LEU A 17 -14.12 6.79 12.67
C LEU A 17 -13.51 6.23 11.38
N ALA A 18 -12.98 5.00 11.42
CA ALA A 18 -12.33 4.37 10.28
C ALA A 18 -13.30 4.08 9.12
N SER A 19 -14.58 3.77 9.40
CA SER A 19 -15.58 3.52 8.37
C SER A 19 -16.12 4.78 7.71
N ASN A 20 -16.17 5.89 8.44
CA ASN A 20 -16.82 7.13 7.99
C ASN A 20 -15.84 8.11 7.32
N LEU A 21 -14.55 7.77 7.25
CA LEU A 21 -13.55 8.54 6.52
C LEU A 21 -13.71 8.29 5.01
N GLU A 22 -14.14 9.32 4.29
CA GLU A 22 -14.15 9.29 2.83
C GLU A 22 -12.72 9.29 2.29
N GLY A 23 -12.45 8.39 1.34
CA GLY A 23 -11.19 8.40 0.61
C GLY A 23 -11.12 9.64 -0.30
N GLY A 24 -9.98 10.33 -0.29
CA GLY A 24 -9.69 11.36 -1.29
C GLY A 24 -9.43 10.75 -2.68
N GLN A 25 -9.49 11.58 -3.72
CA GLN A 25 -9.08 11.18 -5.07
C GLN A 25 -7.61 10.76 -5.11
N THR A 26 -7.31 9.66 -5.80
CA THR A 26 -5.95 9.17 -6.00
C THR A 26 -5.16 10.05 -6.98
N PRO A 27 -3.82 10.05 -6.93
CA PRO A 27 -3.01 10.84 -7.86
C PRO A 27 -3.29 10.49 -9.33
N ILE A 28 -3.33 9.20 -9.67
CA ILE A 28 -3.68 8.77 -11.03
C ILE A 28 -5.08 9.22 -11.48
N ALA A 29 -6.08 9.22 -10.58
CA ALA A 29 -7.42 9.72 -10.93
C ALA A 29 -7.39 11.22 -11.25
N LYS A 30 -6.62 12.02 -10.50
CA LYS A 30 -6.44 13.46 -10.77
C LYS A 30 -5.73 13.72 -12.09
N GLU A 31 -4.70 12.95 -12.40
CA GLU A 31 -3.97 13.07 -13.67
C GLU A 31 -4.86 12.69 -14.86
N ILE A 32 -5.68 11.64 -14.73
CA ILE A 32 -6.66 11.26 -15.76
C ILE A 32 -7.70 12.36 -15.95
N GLU A 33 -8.23 12.94 -14.87
CA GLU A 33 -9.19 14.05 -14.94
C GLU A 33 -8.58 15.28 -15.62
N HIS A 34 -7.35 15.63 -15.26
CA HIS A 34 -6.61 16.73 -15.89
C HIS A 34 -6.41 16.49 -17.39
N PHE A 35 -5.99 15.28 -17.76
CA PHE A 35 -5.81 14.88 -19.15
C PHE A 35 -7.12 14.95 -19.95
N ILE A 36 -8.23 14.46 -19.39
CA ILE A 36 -9.55 14.53 -20.01
C ILE A 36 -9.97 15.98 -20.23
N HIS A 37 -9.80 16.86 -19.24
CA HIS A 37 -10.15 18.29 -19.39
C HIS A 37 -9.35 18.97 -20.52
N ILE A 38 -8.06 18.65 -20.69
CA ILE A 38 -7.26 19.18 -21.79
C ILE A 38 -7.82 18.72 -23.13
N ILE A 39 -8.05 17.42 -23.30
CA ILE A 39 -8.53 16.88 -24.57
C ILE A 39 -9.93 17.40 -24.90
N THR A 40 -10.84 17.41 -23.93
CA THR A 40 -12.19 17.96 -24.12
C THR A 40 -12.12 19.44 -24.49
N GLY A 41 -11.24 20.22 -23.87
CA GLY A 41 -11.01 21.62 -24.22
C GLY A 41 -10.58 21.79 -25.69
N VAL A 42 -9.61 21.00 -26.15
CA VAL A 42 -9.16 21.01 -27.56
C VAL A 42 -10.26 20.55 -28.51
N ALA A 43 -10.97 19.47 -28.17
CA ALA A 43 -12.05 18.92 -28.99
C ALA A 43 -13.21 19.92 -29.19
N VAL A 44 -13.62 20.61 -28.12
CA VAL A 44 -14.67 21.63 -28.18
C VAL A 44 -14.18 22.87 -28.94
N PHE A 45 -12.94 23.29 -28.73
CA PHE A 45 -12.36 24.43 -29.46
C PHE A 45 -12.31 24.16 -30.98
N LEU A 46 -11.82 22.99 -31.39
CA LEU A 46 -11.82 22.58 -32.79
C LEU A 46 -13.24 22.39 -33.33
N GLY A 47 -14.13 21.78 -32.56
CA GLY A 47 -15.52 21.57 -32.95
C GLY A 47 -16.27 22.88 -33.25
N VAL A 48 -16.19 23.85 -32.34
CA VAL A 48 -16.87 25.15 -32.49
C VAL A 48 -16.23 25.98 -33.59
N THR A 49 -14.90 25.99 -33.71
CA THR A 49 -14.23 26.75 -34.77
C THR A 49 -14.60 26.23 -36.16
N PHE A 50 -14.64 24.92 -36.36
CA PHE A 50 -15.06 24.32 -37.63
C PHE A 50 -16.56 24.45 -37.90
N LEU A 51 -17.41 24.45 -36.86
CA LEU A 51 -18.83 24.77 -37.01
C LEU A 51 -19.03 26.17 -37.59
N ILE A 52 -18.38 27.18 -37.00
CA ILE A 52 -18.45 28.57 -37.49
C ILE A 52 -17.92 28.66 -38.94
N LEU A 53 -16.81 27.99 -39.23
CA LEU A 53 -16.21 27.96 -40.56
C LEU A 53 -17.14 27.31 -41.60
N SER A 54 -17.83 26.23 -41.23
CA SER A 54 -18.81 25.56 -42.09
C SER A 54 -19.98 26.47 -42.47
N LEU A 55 -20.47 27.28 -41.52
CA LEU A 55 -21.54 28.24 -41.77
C LEU A 55 -21.08 29.38 -42.68
N ILE A 56 -19.83 29.84 -42.53
CA ILE A 56 -19.23 30.87 -43.40
C ILE A 56 -19.06 30.35 -44.85
N LEU A 57 -18.71 29.08 -45.01
CA LEU A 57 -18.55 28.43 -46.32
C LEU A 57 -19.87 28.10 -47.02
N GLY A 58 -21.02 28.33 -46.39
CA GLY A 58 -22.34 28.13 -46.98
C GLY A 58 -22.90 26.70 -46.85
N TYR A 59 -22.32 25.87 -45.97
CA TYR A 59 -22.92 24.58 -45.64
C TYR A 59 -24.22 24.75 -44.85
N THR A 60 -25.11 23.76 -44.95
CA THR A 60 -26.36 23.75 -44.18
C THR A 60 -26.09 23.55 -42.69
N TRP A 61 -26.99 24.06 -41.83
CA TRP A 61 -26.88 23.86 -40.37
C TRP A 61 -26.75 22.38 -39.98
N LEU A 62 -27.47 21.50 -40.68
CA LEU A 62 -27.41 20.06 -40.45
C LEU A 62 -26.01 19.48 -40.73
N GLU A 63 -25.40 19.88 -41.85
CA GLU A 63 -24.04 19.45 -42.21
C GLU A 63 -23.01 19.97 -41.20
N GLY A 64 -23.15 21.22 -40.73
CA GLY A 64 -22.29 21.79 -39.70
C GLY A 64 -22.32 21.02 -38.38
N VAL A 65 -23.52 20.59 -37.93
CA VAL A 65 -23.68 19.75 -36.72
C VAL A 65 -23.08 18.35 -36.93
N ILE A 66 -23.23 17.76 -38.11
CA ILE A 66 -22.61 16.47 -38.44
C ILE A 66 -21.08 16.57 -38.37
N PHE A 67 -20.49 17.64 -38.91
CA PHE A 67 -19.05 17.89 -38.78
C PHE A 67 -18.60 18.08 -37.34
N LEU A 68 -19.35 18.83 -36.53
CA LEU A 68 -19.07 19.03 -35.10
C LEU A 68 -19.00 17.69 -34.35
N ILE A 69 -20.01 16.83 -34.53
CA ILE A 69 -20.05 15.50 -33.88
C ILE A 69 -18.86 14.65 -34.37
N GLY A 70 -18.55 14.69 -35.66
CA GLY A 70 -17.41 13.97 -36.23
C GLY A 70 -16.07 14.40 -35.62
N ILE A 71 -15.86 15.70 -35.42
CA ILE A 71 -14.64 16.23 -34.78
C ILE A 71 -14.57 15.82 -33.31
N ILE A 72 -15.69 15.88 -32.58
CA ILE A 72 -15.72 15.48 -31.17
C ILE A 72 -15.36 13.99 -31.04
N VAL A 73 -16.05 13.11 -31.77
CA VAL A 73 -15.79 11.66 -31.73
C VAL A 73 -14.35 11.34 -32.15
N ALA A 74 -13.81 12.02 -33.16
CA ALA A 74 -12.43 11.81 -33.60
C ALA A 74 -11.38 12.21 -32.55
N ASN A 75 -11.70 13.15 -31.63
CA ASN A 75 -10.78 13.62 -30.60
C ASN A 75 -10.97 12.95 -29.24
N VAL A 76 -12.09 12.27 -28.99
CA VAL A 76 -12.34 11.57 -27.71
C VAL A 76 -11.58 10.23 -27.70
N PRO A 77 -10.67 10.00 -26.74
CA PRO A 77 -9.87 8.79 -26.70
C PRO A 77 -10.64 7.66 -25.99
N GLU A 78 -11.58 7.05 -26.70
CA GLU A 78 -12.46 5.99 -26.18
C GLU A 78 -11.70 4.77 -25.63
N GLY A 79 -10.49 4.51 -26.15
CA GLY A 79 -9.62 3.41 -25.70
C GLY A 79 -8.75 3.70 -24.48
N LEU A 80 -8.64 4.96 -24.04
CA LEU A 80 -7.72 5.34 -22.96
C LEU A 80 -8.10 4.72 -21.60
N PRO A 81 -9.36 4.78 -21.13
CA PRO A 81 -9.72 4.20 -19.83
C PRO A 81 -9.47 2.68 -19.78
N ALA A 82 -9.73 1.99 -20.88
CA ALA A 82 -9.52 0.55 -21.00
C ALA A 82 -8.02 0.19 -20.96
N THR A 83 -7.18 0.91 -21.71
CA THR A 83 -5.73 0.64 -21.74
C THR A 83 -5.07 0.92 -20.39
N VAL A 84 -5.43 2.01 -19.72
CA VAL A 84 -4.95 2.33 -18.36
C VAL A 84 -5.32 1.23 -17.38
N THR A 85 -6.57 0.75 -17.40
CA THR A 85 -7.03 -0.33 -16.52
C THR A 85 -6.25 -1.63 -16.76
N VAL A 86 -5.99 -1.99 -18.02
CA VAL A 86 -5.20 -3.18 -18.37
C VAL A 86 -3.75 -3.03 -17.89
N CYS A 87 -3.13 -1.88 -18.09
CA CYS A 87 -1.78 -1.59 -17.63
C CYS A 87 -1.65 -1.70 -16.09
N LEU A 88 -2.60 -1.12 -15.34
CA LEU A 88 -2.64 -1.23 -13.88
C LEU A 88 -2.86 -2.67 -13.43
N THR A 89 -3.75 -3.41 -14.10
CA THR A 89 -4.03 -4.83 -13.78
C THR A 89 -2.81 -5.72 -13.98
N LEU A 90 -2.07 -5.54 -15.08
CA LEU A 90 -0.83 -6.27 -15.34
C LEU A 90 0.22 -5.98 -14.26
N THR A 91 0.30 -4.74 -13.80
CA THR A 91 1.23 -4.32 -12.75
C THR A 91 0.84 -4.89 -11.39
N ALA A 92 -0.45 -4.82 -11.03
CA ALA A 92 -1.00 -5.45 -9.82
C ALA A 92 -0.74 -6.97 -9.82
N LYS A 93 -0.89 -7.64 -10.97
CA LYS A 93 -0.57 -9.07 -11.11
C LYS A 93 0.91 -9.36 -10.87
N ARG A 94 1.82 -8.48 -11.32
CA ARG A 94 3.27 -8.60 -11.04
C ARG A 94 3.59 -8.40 -9.56
N MET A 95 2.90 -7.49 -8.88
CA MET A 95 3.04 -7.28 -7.42
C MET A 95 2.51 -8.47 -6.62
N ALA A 96 1.35 -9.02 -7.01
CA ALA A 96 0.77 -10.19 -6.38
C ALA A 96 1.69 -11.43 -6.44
N LYS A 97 2.42 -11.62 -7.56
CA LYS A 97 3.45 -12.66 -7.67
C LYS A 97 4.60 -12.52 -6.66
N LYS A 98 4.79 -11.34 -6.07
CA LYS A 98 5.78 -11.06 -5.02
C LYS A 98 5.13 -10.95 -3.63
N ASN A 99 3.98 -11.58 -3.42
CA ASN A 99 3.21 -11.55 -2.17
C ASN A 99 2.72 -10.15 -1.75
N CYS A 100 2.65 -9.19 -2.67
CA CYS A 100 2.05 -7.87 -2.43
C CYS A 100 0.67 -7.82 -3.09
N LEU A 101 -0.38 -8.06 -2.30
CA LEU A 101 -1.76 -8.06 -2.78
C LEU A 101 -2.30 -6.62 -2.86
N VAL A 102 -2.75 -6.24 -4.04
CA VAL A 102 -3.37 -4.93 -4.29
C VAL A 102 -4.89 -5.11 -4.39
N LYS A 103 -5.65 -4.41 -3.53
CA LYS A 103 -7.12 -4.42 -3.55
C LYS A 103 -7.71 -3.37 -4.50
N ASN A 104 -7.09 -2.20 -4.58
CA ASN A 104 -7.50 -1.08 -5.45
C ASN A 104 -6.41 -0.86 -6.50
N LEU A 105 -6.75 -0.96 -7.79
CA LEU A 105 -5.77 -0.87 -8.88
C LEU A 105 -5.01 0.46 -8.91
N GLU A 106 -5.65 1.55 -8.52
CA GLU A 106 -5.05 2.89 -8.46
C GLU A 106 -3.92 2.98 -7.40
N ALA A 107 -3.97 2.15 -6.36
CA ALA A 107 -2.97 2.14 -5.30
C ALA A 107 -1.57 1.72 -5.80
N VAL A 108 -1.50 1.01 -6.94
CA VAL A 108 -0.24 0.64 -7.60
C VAL A 108 0.57 1.89 -7.95
N GLU A 109 -0.10 2.90 -8.52
CA GLU A 109 0.54 4.16 -8.90
C GLU A 109 0.80 5.03 -7.68
N THR A 110 -0.15 5.07 -6.74
CA THR A 110 -0.02 5.88 -5.51
C THR A 110 1.25 5.55 -4.73
N LEU A 111 1.65 4.26 -4.69
CA LEU A 111 2.91 3.86 -4.06
C LEU A 111 4.14 4.45 -4.76
N GLY A 112 4.09 4.63 -6.09
CA GLY A 112 5.15 5.25 -6.89
C GLY A 112 5.24 6.76 -6.74
N SER A 113 4.11 7.43 -6.50
CA SER A 113 4.03 8.88 -6.25
C SER A 113 4.08 9.26 -4.76
N THR A 114 4.25 8.29 -3.86
CA THR A 114 4.34 8.53 -2.42
C THR A 114 5.63 9.27 -2.05
N THR A 115 5.50 10.41 -1.37
CA THR A 115 6.63 11.22 -0.89
C THR A 115 6.92 11.04 0.59
N THR A 116 5.96 10.54 1.38
CA THR A 116 6.08 10.33 2.82
C THR A 116 5.46 9.00 3.22
N ILE A 117 6.17 8.20 4.00
CA ILE A 117 5.68 6.92 4.53
C ILE A 117 5.44 7.06 6.03
N CYS A 118 4.18 6.95 6.45
CA CYS A 118 3.81 6.83 7.85
C CYS A 118 3.75 5.34 8.21
N SER A 119 4.67 4.85 9.02
CA SER A 119 4.76 3.44 9.40
C SER A 119 4.46 3.25 10.89
N ASP A 120 3.65 2.24 11.21
CA ASP A 120 3.51 1.81 12.59
C ASP A 120 4.75 1.00 13.03
N LYS A 121 5.07 1.04 14.32
CA LYS A 121 6.24 0.32 14.83
C LYS A 121 5.93 -1.15 15.07
N THR A 122 4.87 -1.43 15.82
CA THR A 122 4.64 -2.75 16.41
C THR A 122 3.89 -3.64 15.42
N GLY A 123 4.53 -4.73 14.96
CA GLY A 123 3.92 -5.63 13.97
C GLY A 123 4.06 -5.16 12.51
N THR A 124 4.64 -3.98 12.27
CA THR A 124 5.01 -3.50 10.92
C THR A 124 6.53 -3.36 10.79
N LEU A 125 7.17 -2.43 11.52
CA LEU A 125 8.64 -2.34 11.53
C LEU A 125 9.30 -3.42 12.40
N THR A 126 8.61 -3.86 13.44
CA THR A 126 9.08 -4.87 14.39
C THR A 126 8.24 -6.13 14.30
N GLN A 127 8.82 -7.27 14.65
CA GLN A 127 8.17 -8.60 14.59
C GLN A 127 7.03 -8.80 15.62
N ASN A 128 6.70 -7.77 16.42
CA ASN A 128 5.76 -7.86 17.54
C ASN A 128 6.07 -9.05 18.49
N ARG A 129 7.37 -9.31 18.69
CA ARG A 129 7.89 -10.43 19.47
C ARG A 129 9.04 -9.93 20.34
N MET A 130 9.02 -10.27 21.62
CA MET A 130 10.14 -9.97 22.51
C MET A 130 11.26 -10.97 22.27
N THR A 131 12.44 -10.45 21.89
CA THR A 131 13.63 -11.24 21.57
C THR A 131 14.82 -10.68 22.36
N VAL A 132 15.67 -11.56 22.88
CA VAL A 132 16.90 -11.14 23.57
C VAL A 132 17.81 -10.44 22.55
N ALA A 133 18.17 -9.18 22.83
CA ALA A 133 18.99 -8.37 21.93
C ALA A 133 20.45 -8.27 22.39
N HIS A 134 20.67 -8.08 23.69
CA HIS A 134 21.99 -7.88 24.27
C HIS A 134 22.13 -8.67 25.58
N MET A 135 23.34 -9.14 25.84
CA MET A 135 23.74 -9.80 27.08
C MET A 135 25.00 -9.14 27.61
N TRP A 136 25.15 -9.10 28.93
CA TRP A 136 26.33 -8.53 29.58
C TRP A 136 26.96 -9.57 30.49
N PHE A 137 28.20 -9.97 30.17
CA PHE A 137 29.02 -10.87 30.96
C PHE A 137 30.50 -10.63 30.62
N ASP A 138 31.44 -11.08 31.46
CA ASP A 138 32.88 -10.86 31.29
C ASP A 138 33.25 -9.37 31.06
N SER A 139 32.47 -8.45 31.65
CA SER A 139 32.57 -6.99 31.45
C SER A 139 32.45 -6.53 29.99
N GLN A 140 31.81 -7.32 29.13
CA GLN A 140 31.57 -7.03 27.72
C GLN A 140 30.09 -7.13 27.36
N ILE A 141 29.68 -6.36 26.35
CA ILE A 141 28.34 -6.45 25.76
C ILE A 141 28.39 -7.40 24.57
N HIS A 142 27.57 -8.44 24.62
CA HIS A 142 27.40 -9.40 23.53
C HIS A 142 26.05 -9.15 22.84
N ILE A 143 26.07 -9.02 21.51
CA ILE A 143 24.88 -8.80 20.69
C ILE A 143 24.35 -10.18 20.25
N ALA A 144 23.06 -10.42 20.47
CA ALA A 144 22.37 -11.61 20.01
C ALA A 144 21.74 -11.38 18.64
N ASP A 145 21.52 -12.46 17.89
CA ASP A 145 20.79 -12.38 16.63
C ASP A 145 19.29 -12.19 16.86
N THR A 146 18.78 -11.02 16.46
CA THR A 146 17.36 -10.66 16.56
C THR A 146 16.60 -10.84 15.24
N THR A 147 17.24 -11.37 14.20
CA THR A 147 16.60 -11.61 12.89
C THR A 147 15.67 -12.82 12.93
N GLU A 148 14.56 -12.75 12.20
CA GLU A 148 13.56 -13.82 12.11
C GLU A 148 14.15 -15.13 11.53
N ASN A 149 15.08 -15.02 10.59
CA ASN A 149 15.66 -16.16 9.86
C ASN A 149 17.03 -16.58 10.39
N GLN A 150 17.46 -16.04 11.53
CA GLN A 150 18.77 -16.28 12.15
C GLN A 150 19.96 -16.06 11.22
N THR A 151 19.94 -14.94 10.49
CA THR A 151 20.98 -14.56 9.53
C THR A 151 22.00 -13.59 10.13
N GLY A 152 21.84 -13.20 11.39
CA GLY A 152 22.71 -12.28 12.09
C GLY A 152 24.01 -12.94 12.57
N THR A 153 24.93 -12.13 13.07
CA THR A 153 26.20 -12.60 13.62
C THR A 153 25.97 -13.29 14.96
N ALA A 154 26.46 -14.53 15.09
CA ALA A 154 26.49 -15.20 16.38
C ALA A 154 27.54 -14.56 17.31
N PHE A 155 27.26 -14.58 18.62
CA PHE A 155 28.22 -14.21 19.65
C PHE A 155 28.98 -15.44 20.15
N ASP A 156 30.13 -15.23 20.78
CA ASP A 156 30.95 -16.30 21.35
C ASP A 156 30.24 -16.99 22.53
N LYS A 157 30.13 -18.31 22.45
CA LYS A 157 29.48 -19.18 23.45
C LYS A 157 30.49 -20.03 24.22
N SER A 158 31.79 -19.83 24.01
CA SER A 158 32.85 -20.65 24.61
C SER A 158 33.13 -20.32 26.08
N SER A 159 32.79 -19.11 26.54
CA SER A 159 33.03 -18.68 27.93
C SER A 159 32.23 -19.51 28.95
N ALA A 160 32.89 -19.88 30.04
CA ALA A 160 32.24 -20.55 31.18
C ALA A 160 31.20 -19.64 31.85
N THR A 161 31.40 -18.31 31.82
CA THR A 161 30.46 -17.32 32.36
C THR A 161 29.15 -17.34 31.58
N TRP A 162 29.21 -17.49 30.25
CA TRP A 162 28.03 -17.67 29.41
C TRP A 162 27.25 -18.93 29.81
N ALA A 163 27.94 -20.06 30.00
CA ALA A 163 27.28 -21.32 30.38
C ALA A 163 26.53 -21.21 31.72
N ALA A 164 27.09 -20.49 32.69
CA ALA A 164 26.42 -20.21 33.95
C ALA A 164 25.18 -19.31 33.75
N LEU A 165 25.30 -18.23 32.97
CA LEU A 165 24.21 -17.31 32.66
C LEU A 165 23.05 -18.02 31.93
N ALA A 166 23.37 -18.81 30.90
CA ALA A 166 22.40 -19.58 30.13
C ALA A 166 21.65 -20.60 31.01
N ARG A 167 22.34 -21.24 31.96
CA ARG A 167 21.72 -22.17 32.91
C ARG A 167 20.74 -21.46 33.84
N VAL A 168 21.10 -20.29 34.37
CA VAL A 168 20.21 -19.47 35.20
C VAL A 168 18.97 -19.06 34.39
N ALA A 169 19.15 -18.58 33.16
CA ALA A 169 18.05 -18.18 32.29
C ALA A 169 17.11 -19.33 31.91
N GLY A 170 17.64 -20.55 31.76
CA GLY A 170 16.85 -21.74 31.44
C GLY A 170 16.08 -22.31 32.64
N LEU A 171 16.71 -22.37 33.83
CA LEU A 171 16.10 -22.96 35.02
C LEU A 171 15.18 -22.00 35.79
N CYS A 172 15.54 -20.72 35.85
CA CYS A 172 14.75 -19.69 36.53
C CYS A 172 13.67 -19.11 35.60
N ASN A 173 12.98 -19.98 34.85
CA ASN A 173 11.96 -19.58 33.89
C ASN A 173 10.75 -20.51 33.97
N ARG A 174 9.56 -19.94 33.78
CA ARG A 174 8.28 -20.65 33.76
C ARG A 174 7.72 -20.85 32.35
N ALA A 175 8.40 -20.32 31.33
CA ALA A 175 8.02 -20.47 29.94
C ALA A 175 8.21 -21.93 29.47
N VAL A 176 7.22 -22.46 28.77
CA VAL A 176 7.24 -23.79 28.16
C VAL A 176 6.67 -23.70 26.75
N PHE A 177 7.22 -24.48 25.82
CA PHE A 177 6.60 -24.67 24.50
C PHE A 177 5.31 -25.47 24.64
N GLN A 178 4.33 -25.20 23.78
CA GLN A 178 3.12 -26.03 23.74
C GLN A 178 3.45 -27.42 23.20
N SER A 179 2.64 -28.41 23.60
CA SER A 179 2.76 -29.80 23.14
C SER A 179 2.72 -29.89 21.61
N ASN A 180 3.56 -30.75 21.03
CA ASN A 180 3.73 -30.96 19.59
C ASN A 180 4.28 -29.77 18.79
N GLN A 181 4.78 -28.71 19.42
CA GLN A 181 5.44 -27.59 18.74
C GLN A 181 6.97 -27.64 18.78
N SER A 182 7.57 -28.74 19.25
CA SER A 182 9.04 -28.91 19.34
C SER A 182 9.76 -28.88 17.98
N HIS A 183 9.04 -29.15 16.89
CA HIS A 183 9.55 -29.11 15.52
C HIS A 183 9.34 -27.75 14.85
N LEU A 184 8.53 -26.87 15.44
CA LEU A 184 8.33 -25.53 14.92
C LEU A 184 9.53 -24.67 15.33
N PRO A 185 10.12 -23.91 14.40
CA PRO A 185 11.17 -22.98 14.76
C PRO A 185 10.58 -21.94 15.73
N VAL A 186 11.36 -21.61 16.77
CA VAL A 186 11.02 -20.59 17.79
C VAL A 186 10.71 -19.22 17.15
N LEU A 187 11.03 -19.04 15.87
CA LEU A 187 11.00 -17.78 15.13
C LEU A 187 9.97 -17.69 14.00
N LYS A 188 9.14 -18.71 13.76
CA LYS A 188 7.94 -18.54 12.90
C LYS A 188 6.70 -18.16 13.71
#